data_AF-A0A954N3X1-F1
#
_entry.id   AF-A0A954N3X1-F1
#
_cell.length_a   1.000
_cell.length_b   1.000
_cell.length_c   1.000
_cell.angle_alpha   90.00
_cell.angle_beta   90.00
_cell.angle_gamma   90.00
#
_symmetry.space_group_name_H-M   'P 1'
#
loop_
_entity.id
_entity.type
_entity.pdbx_description
1 polymer ?
#
loop_
_entity_poly.entity_id
_entity_poly.type
_entity_poly.pdbx_seq_one_letter_code
_entity_poly.pdbx_strand_id
1 'polypeptide(L)'
;DIFMPIFFRREFSTDTETPINNGAAQVFTAGSTQAWINYTGQRPGIRKGGYVFDSKNCFWYRVVDYSETGTTINMTLEFPAQANSDEAVFFRGLVDVYFLGTKQVTK
;
A
#
# COMPACT_ATOMS: atom_id res chain seq x y z
N ASP A 1 -8.87 -6.63 -19.49
CA ASP A 1 -9.26 -6.75 -18.08
C ASP A 1 -8.25 -7.58 -17.31
N ILE A 2 -7.66 -6.99 -16.28
CA ILE A 2 -6.77 -7.70 -15.36
C ILE A 2 -7.63 -8.09 -14.16
N PHE A 3 -7.80 -9.39 -13.92
CA PHE A 3 -8.41 -9.85 -12.67
C PHE A 3 -7.36 -9.90 -11.57
N MET A 4 -7.70 -9.44 -10.37
CA MET A 4 -6.81 -9.41 -9.22
C MET A 4 -7.55 -9.96 -8.00
N PRO A 5 -7.27 -11.22 -7.62
CA PRO A 5 -7.80 -11.77 -6.37
C PRO A 5 -7.20 -11.04 -5.17
N ILE A 6 -8.05 -10.58 -4.27
CA ILE A 6 -7.68 -9.88 -3.04
C ILE A 6 -8.25 -10.68 -1.86
N PHE A 7 -7.39 -11.06 -0.92
CA PHE A 7 -7.78 -11.87 0.23
C PHE A 7 -7.79 -11.02 1.51
N PHE A 8 -8.93 -10.99 2.21
CA PHE A 8 -9.07 -10.34 3.51
C PHE A 8 -9.36 -11.38 4.60
N ARG A 9 -8.95 -11.11 5.85
CA ARG A 9 -9.44 -11.88 7.00
C ARG A 9 -10.91 -11.56 7.23
N ARG A 10 -11.70 -12.60 7.52
CA ARG A 10 -13.18 -12.58 7.52
C ARG A 10 -13.81 -11.91 8.74
N GLU A 11 -13.04 -11.62 9.78
CA GLU A 11 -13.55 -11.09 11.05
C GLU A 11 -12.98 -9.69 11.32
N PHE A 12 -13.72 -8.65 10.95
CA PHE A 12 -13.50 -7.31 11.49
C PHE A 12 -14.84 -6.69 11.88
N SER A 13 -14.80 -5.86 12.92
CA SER A 13 -15.76 -4.79 13.14
C SER A 13 -15.86 -3.89 11.90
N THR A 14 -16.80 -2.96 11.88
CA THR A 14 -16.83 -1.88 10.89
C THR A 14 -15.57 -1.01 11.05
N ASP A 15 -14.45 -1.45 10.49
CA ASP A 15 -13.23 -0.67 10.40
C ASP A 15 -13.35 0.20 9.15
N THR A 16 -13.47 1.52 9.37
CA THR A 16 -13.40 2.51 8.29
C THR A 16 -11.94 2.64 7.89
N GLU A 17 -11.56 1.99 6.79
CA GLU A 17 -10.26 2.20 6.16
C GLU A 17 -10.29 3.56 5.46
N THR A 18 -9.48 4.50 5.95
CA THR A 18 -9.48 5.89 5.46
C THR A 18 -8.25 6.13 4.59
N PRO A 19 -8.39 6.69 3.37
CA PRO A 19 -7.27 7.18 2.60
C PRO A 19 -6.46 8.21 3.36
N ILE A 20 -5.15 8.01 3.38
CA ILE A 20 -4.20 9.00 3.85
C ILE A 20 -3.85 9.86 2.66
N ASN A 21 -4.26 11.12 2.71
CA ASN A 21 -3.87 12.13 1.74
C ASN A 21 -2.62 12.85 2.24
N ASN A 22 -1.54 12.77 1.47
CA ASN A 22 -0.24 13.33 1.79
C ASN A 22 -0.13 14.83 1.42
N GLY A 23 -1.29 15.51 1.34
CA GLY A 23 -1.43 16.85 0.81
C GLY A 23 -1.09 16.91 -0.69
N ALA A 24 -0.50 18.03 -1.12
CA ALA A 24 -0.03 18.18 -2.51
C ALA A 24 1.25 17.38 -2.81
N ALA A 25 1.83 16.69 -1.83
CA ALA A 25 3.07 15.94 -2.01
C ALA A 25 2.78 14.51 -2.49
N GLN A 26 3.49 14.08 -3.52
CA GLN A 26 3.33 12.73 -4.07
C GLN A 26 3.79 11.69 -3.05
N VAL A 27 2.90 10.74 -2.75
CA VAL A 27 3.23 9.48 -2.09
C VAL A 27 3.94 8.56 -3.05
N PHE A 28 3.33 8.38 -4.22
CA PHE A 28 3.78 7.53 -5.30
C PHE A 28 4.26 8.42 -6.44
N THR A 29 5.51 8.24 -6.86
CA THR A 29 6.06 8.88 -8.06
C THR A 29 6.27 7.80 -9.11
N ALA A 30 5.70 7.98 -10.30
CA ALA A 30 5.75 7.01 -11.38
C ALA A 30 7.21 6.61 -11.70
N GLY A 31 7.47 5.30 -11.75
CA GLY A 31 8.80 4.74 -11.98
C GLY A 31 9.68 4.62 -10.73
N SER A 32 9.25 5.12 -9.56
CA SER A 32 9.97 4.97 -8.29
C SER A 32 9.58 3.70 -7.54
N THR A 33 10.56 3.00 -6.96
CA THR A 33 10.36 1.93 -5.96
C THR A 33 10.35 2.45 -4.53
N GLN A 34 10.56 3.75 -4.33
CA GLN A 34 10.43 4.42 -3.04
C GLN A 34 9.13 5.21 -3.03
N ALA A 35 8.37 5.06 -1.96
CA ALA A 35 7.20 5.87 -1.66
C ALA A 35 7.29 6.34 -0.21
N TRP A 36 6.62 7.43 0.11
CA TRP A 36 6.61 7.94 1.47
C TRP A 36 5.26 8.57 1.79
N ILE A 37 4.84 8.47 3.04
CA ILE A 37 3.61 9.10 3.52
C ILE A 37 3.88 9.87 4.80
N ASN A 38 3.24 11.02 4.94
CA ASN A 38 3.01 11.65 6.22
C ASN A 38 1.59 11.31 6.66
N TYR A 39 1.43 10.87 7.91
CA TYR A 39 0.11 10.62 8.48
C TYR A 39 -0.10 11.45 9.74
N THR A 40 -1.36 11.74 10.06
CA THR A 40 -1.75 12.40 11.30
C THR A 40 -2.70 11.48 12.08
N GLY A 41 -2.67 11.55 13.40
CA GLY A 41 -3.51 10.71 14.25
C GLY A 41 -3.05 9.26 14.32
N GLN A 42 -3.94 8.31 14.00
CA GLN A 42 -3.66 6.89 14.18
C GLN A 42 -2.61 6.40 13.17
N ARG A 43 -1.59 5.71 13.68
CA ARG A 43 -0.55 5.09 12.86
C ARG A 43 -1.16 4.11 11.82
N PRO A 44 -0.80 4.23 10.53
CA PRO A 44 -1.26 3.32 9.49
C PRO A 44 -0.82 1.88 9.74
N GLY A 45 -1.60 0.92 9.25
CA GLY A 45 -1.34 -0.52 9.38
C GLY A 45 -0.17 -1.05 8.52
N ILE A 46 0.87 -0.24 8.27
CA ILE A 46 2.01 -0.66 7.45
C ILE A 46 2.79 -1.79 8.14
N ARG A 47 3.24 -2.76 7.33
CA ARG A 47 4.13 -3.85 7.74
C ARG A 47 4.97 -4.33 6.56
N LYS A 48 6.16 -4.85 6.85
CA LYS A 48 7.01 -5.54 5.88
C LYS A 48 6.27 -6.75 5.30
N GLY A 49 6.30 -6.91 3.98
CA GLY A 49 5.54 -7.93 3.24
C GLY A 49 4.04 -7.67 3.13
N GLY A 50 3.53 -6.58 3.72
CA GLY A 50 2.15 -6.14 3.54
C GLY A 50 1.95 -5.42 2.21
N TYR A 51 0.81 -4.76 2.06
CA TYR A 51 0.49 -3.98 0.86
C TYR A 51 -0.04 -2.60 1.22
N VAL A 52 0.17 -1.67 0.29
CA VAL A 52 -0.47 -0.35 0.25
C VAL A 52 -1.28 -0.24 -1.03
N PHE A 53 -2.42 0.42 -0.94
CA PHE A 53 -3.29 0.68 -2.09
C PHE A 53 -3.25 2.18 -2.42
N ASP A 54 -2.92 2.50 -3.66
CA ASP A 54 -3.13 3.83 -4.23
C ASP A 54 -4.63 4.00 -4.53
N SER A 55 -5.35 4.70 -3.66
CA SER A 55 -6.80 4.90 -3.79
C SER A 55 -7.20 5.79 -4.95
N LYS A 56 -6.27 6.60 -5.46
CA LYS A 56 -6.52 7.54 -6.57
C LYS A 56 -6.48 6.85 -7.91
N ASN A 57 -5.49 5.99 -8.13
CA ASN A 57 -5.28 5.28 -9.40
C ASN A 57 -5.62 3.79 -9.34
N CYS A 58 -6.04 3.29 -8.18
CA CYS A 58 -6.43 1.89 -7.96
C CYS A 58 -5.31 0.86 -8.20
N PHE A 59 -4.09 1.17 -7.78
CA PHE A 59 -2.96 0.23 -7.85
C PHE A 59 -2.60 -0.33 -6.48
N TRP A 60 -2.23 -1.62 -6.46
CA TRP A 60 -1.70 -2.28 -5.27
C TRP A 60 -0.18 -2.36 -5.35
N TYR A 61 0.50 -2.09 -4.23
CA TYR A 61 1.94 -2.21 -4.14
C TYR A 61 2.33 -3.02 -2.91
N ARG A 62 3.17 -4.03 -3.10
CA ARG A 62 3.73 -4.81 -1.99
C ARG A 62 4.87 -4.04 -1.33
N VAL A 63 4.85 -3.98 -0.01
CA VAL A 63 5.87 -3.33 0.82
C VAL A 63 7.01 -4.32 1.08
N VAL A 64 8.17 -4.08 0.49
CA VAL A 64 9.38 -4.90 0.71
C VAL A 64 10.05 -4.56 2.03
N ASP A 65 10.12 -3.27 2.35
CA ASP A 65 10.65 -2.77 3.62
C ASP A 65 10.09 -1.40 3.94
N TYR A 66 10.23 -0.95 5.18
CA TYR A 66 9.91 0.43 5.54
C TYR A 66 10.75 0.91 6.72
N SER A 67 10.92 2.22 6.79
CA SER A 67 11.42 2.93 7.96
C SER A 67 10.42 3.99 8.37
N GLU A 68 10.42 4.35 9.64
CA GLU A 68 9.47 5.30 10.21
C GLU A 68 10.22 6.26 11.11
N THR A 69 10.07 7.56 10.85
CA THR A 69 10.68 8.64 11.61
C THR A 69 9.59 9.64 11.95
N GLY A 70 9.20 9.69 13.23
CA GLY A 70 8.07 10.53 13.66
C GLY A 70 6.77 10.10 13.00
N THR A 71 6.15 10.99 12.23
CA THR A 71 4.90 10.75 11.48
C THR A 71 5.12 10.46 10.00
N THR A 72 6.37 10.21 9.61
CA THR A 72 6.75 9.92 8.22
C THR A 72 7.14 8.46 8.10
N ILE A 73 6.50 7.75 7.17
CA ILE A 73 6.85 6.39 6.78
C ILE A 73 7.48 6.46 5.40
N ASN A 74 8.71 5.96 5.27
CA ASN A 74 9.38 5.73 4.01
C ASN A 74 9.33 4.24 3.71
N MET A 75 8.85 3.87 2.53
CA MET A 75 8.59 2.49 2.17
C MET A 75 9.23 2.14 0.83
N THR A 76 9.81 0.94 0.79
CA THR A 76 10.32 0.32 -0.44
C THR A 76 9.25 -0.60 -0.99
N LEU A 77 8.92 -0.42 -2.27
CA LEU A 77 7.94 -1.19 -3.02
C LEU A 77 8.62 -2.31 -3.79
N GLU A 78 7.92 -3.44 -3.98
CA GLU A 78 8.43 -4.60 -4.74
C GLU A 78 8.62 -4.27 -6.23
N PHE A 79 7.77 -3.40 -6.76
CA PHE A 79 7.83 -2.92 -8.13
C PHE A 79 7.62 -1.40 -8.16
N PRO A 80 8.11 -0.72 -9.20
CA PRO A 80 7.94 0.72 -9.35
C PRO A 80 6.46 1.14 -9.37
N ALA A 81 6.17 2.30 -8.80
CA ALA A 81 4.84 2.91 -8.89
C ALA A 81 4.45 3.16 -10.36
N GLN A 82 3.20 2.85 -10.70
CA GLN A 82 2.71 2.95 -12.09
C GLN A 82 2.17 4.35 -12.42
N ALA A 83 1.82 5.14 -11.41
CA ALA A 83 1.26 6.47 -11.56
C ALA A 83 1.72 7.40 -10.43
N ASN A 84 1.58 8.70 -10.67
CA ASN A 84 1.74 9.70 -9.63
C ASN A 84 0.47 9.75 -8.77
N SER A 85 0.63 9.71 -7.45
CA SER A 85 -0.49 9.79 -6.50
C SER A 85 -0.06 10.36 -5.16
N ASP A 86 -1.00 11.03 -4.51
CA ASP A 86 -0.92 11.64 -3.19
C ASP A 86 -1.73 10.86 -2.14
N GLU A 87 -2.38 9.75 -2.52
CA GLU A 87 -3.26 8.99 -1.63
C GLU A 87 -2.83 7.53 -1.45
N ALA A 88 -2.87 7.07 -0.20
CA ALA A 88 -2.56 5.70 0.17
C ALA A 88 -3.54 5.15 1.22
N VAL A 89 -3.95 3.90 1.06
CA VAL A 89 -4.76 3.15 2.04
C VAL A 89 -4.00 1.92 2.51
N PHE A 90 -3.99 1.70 3.82
CA PHE A 90 -3.39 0.51 4.45
C PHE A 90 -4.48 -0.33 5.08
N PHE A 91 -4.84 -1.41 4.42
CA PHE A 91 -5.88 -2.32 4.90
C PHE A 91 -5.34 -3.21 6.02
N ARG A 92 -5.94 -3.14 7.20
CA ARG A 92 -5.55 -3.96 8.37
C ARG A 92 -5.79 -5.45 8.13
N GLY A 93 -6.90 -5.75 7.46
CA GLY A 93 -7.36 -7.11 7.20
C GLY A 93 -6.81 -7.79 5.97
N LEU A 94 -6.08 -7.07 5.13
CA LEU A 94 -5.57 -7.61 3.89
C LEU A 94 -4.50 -8.67 4.18
N VAL A 95 -4.66 -9.84 3.59
CA VAL A 95 -3.73 -10.97 3.71
C VAL A 95 -2.77 -10.95 2.53
N ASP A 96 -3.31 -10.89 1.31
CA ASP A 96 -2.53 -11.07 0.09
C ASP A 96 -3.23 -10.46 -1.13
N VAL A 97 -2.45 -10.10 -2.15
CA VAL A 97 -2.89 -9.59 -3.44
C VAL A 97 -2.19 -10.37 -4.54
N TYR A 98 -2.96 -11.08 -5.36
CA TYR A 98 -2.42 -11.90 -6.45
C TYR A 98 -2.49 -11.15 -7.78
N PHE A 99 -1.33 -10.81 -8.33
CA PHE A 99 -1.23 -10.30 -9.69
C PHE A 99 -1.31 -11.49 -10.66
N LEU A 100 -2.36 -11.53 -11.49
CA LEU A 100 -2.48 -12.59 -12.49
C LEU A 100 -1.25 -12.62 -13.41
N GLY A 101 -0.63 -13.79 -13.54
CA GLY A 101 0.58 -14.02 -14.34
C GLY A 101 1.87 -14.18 -13.53
N THR A 102 1.87 -13.91 -12.22
CA THR A 102 3.01 -14.25 -11.36
C THR A 102 2.83 -15.65 -10.76
N LYS A 103 3.77 -16.56 -11.07
CA LYS A 103 3.84 -17.85 -10.35
C LYS A 103 4.21 -17.54 -8.90
N GLN A 104 3.40 -18.01 -7.96
CA GLN A 104 3.81 -18.07 -6.56
C GLN A 104 5.07 -18.93 -6.48
N VAL A 105 6.21 -18.32 -6.17
CA VAL A 105 7.43 -19.07 -5.85
C VAL A 105 7.30 -19.48 -4.40
N THR A 106 6.83 -20.71 -4.17
CA THR A 106 6.89 -21.34 -2.86
C THR A 106 8.37 -21.45 -2.48
N LYS A 107 8.74 -20.84 -1.35
CA LYS A 107 10.06 -21.03 -0.74
C LYS A 107 10.18 -22.43 -0.18
#